data_AF-A0A0N1BR11-F1
#
_entry.id   AF-A0A0N1BR11-F1
#
_cell.length_a   1.000
_cell.length_b   1.000
_cell.length_c   1.000
_cell.angle_alpha   90.00
_cell.angle_beta   90.00
_cell.angle_gamma   90.00
#
_symmetry.space_group_name_H-M   'P 1'
#
loop_
_entity.id
_entity.type
_entity.pdbx_description
1 polymer ?
#
loop_
_entity_poly.entity_id
_entity_poly.type
_entity_poly.pdbx_seq_one_letter_code
_entity_poly.pdbx_strand_id
1 'polypeptide(L)'
;MIEKTTFSKTAIWLPQYAVLHFNAGVMVIENKVFEDCVFEGPGVMLALEDNHFEACNFGFAETPSSLIWRPAGPKVVGAVPFRNCRFERCRFAMIGFSGHEPFLQALAEIQSRGAE
;
A
#
# COMPACT_ATOMS: atom_id res chain seq x y z
N MET A 1 -1.79 7.83 -16.66
CA MET A 1 -1.68 7.08 -15.38
C MET A 1 -2.36 7.81 -14.22
N ILE A 2 -2.17 9.13 -14.08
CA ILE A 2 -2.77 9.91 -12.99
C ILE A 2 -4.31 9.94 -13.08
N GLU A 3 -4.85 10.21 -14.27
CA GLU A 3 -6.32 10.23 -14.49
C GLU A 3 -6.96 8.84 -14.53
N LYS A 4 -6.15 7.78 -14.70
CA LYS A 4 -6.66 6.41 -14.77
C LYS A 4 -7.16 6.00 -13.38
N THR A 5 -8.40 5.53 -13.31
CA THR A 5 -9.07 5.15 -12.06
C THR A 5 -9.07 3.65 -11.82
N THR A 6 -8.98 2.82 -12.86
CA THR A 6 -8.98 1.35 -12.72
C THR A 6 -7.75 0.73 -13.37
N PHE A 7 -7.07 -0.16 -12.66
CA PHE A 7 -5.91 -0.92 -13.11
C PHE A 7 -6.22 -2.41 -12.96
N SER A 8 -5.91 -3.21 -13.98
CA SER A 8 -6.10 -4.65 -13.97
C SER A 8 -4.84 -5.33 -14.48
N LYS A 9 -4.36 -6.36 -13.78
CA LYS A 9 -3.21 -7.20 -14.20
C LYS A 9 -1.97 -6.38 -14.57
N THR A 10 -1.69 -5.34 -13.79
CA THR A 10 -0.63 -4.37 -14.08
C THR A 10 0.45 -4.42 -12.99
N ALA A 11 1.72 -4.38 -13.39
CA ALA A 11 2.83 -4.14 -12.48
C ALA A 11 2.98 -2.63 -12.24
N ILE A 12 3.03 -2.23 -10.97
CA ILE A 12 3.10 -0.85 -10.51
C ILE A 12 4.36 -0.70 -9.66
N TRP A 13 5.37 -0.05 -10.22
CA TRP A 13 6.55 0.32 -9.47
C TRP A 13 6.25 1.54 -8.59
N LEU A 14 6.13 1.32 -7.28
CA LEU A 14 5.60 2.30 -6.34
C LEU A 14 6.39 3.63 -6.34
N PRO A 15 7.74 3.65 -6.34
CA PRO A 15 8.51 4.89 -6.40
C PRO A 15 8.21 5.72 -7.64
N GLN A 16 8.25 5.10 -8.83
CA GLN A 16 7.95 5.81 -10.07
C GLN A 16 6.50 6.29 -10.09
N TYR A 17 5.56 5.46 -9.64
CA TYR A 17 4.16 5.83 -9.56
C TYR A 17 3.94 7.05 -8.66
N ALA A 18 4.60 7.09 -7.50
CA ALA A 18 4.56 8.23 -6.59
C ALA A 18 5.16 9.50 -7.22
N VAL A 19 6.36 9.42 -7.80
CA VAL A 19 7.01 10.56 -8.47
C VAL A 19 6.14 11.13 -9.58
N LEU A 20 5.48 10.28 -10.37
CA LEU A 20 4.56 10.74 -11.43
C LEU A 20 3.37 11.53 -10.86
N HIS A 21 2.80 11.11 -9.73
CA HIS A 21 1.71 11.83 -9.08
C HIS A 21 2.20 13.14 -8.44
N PHE A 22 3.33 13.10 -7.73
CA PHE A 22 3.90 14.27 -7.06
C PHE A 22 4.30 15.36 -8.06
N ASN A 23 4.89 15.00 -9.20
CA ASN A 23 5.21 15.94 -10.28
C ASN A 23 3.97 16.60 -10.89
N ALA A 24 2.79 15.98 -10.75
CA ALA A 24 1.51 16.53 -11.16
C ALA A 24 0.78 17.28 -10.04
N GLY A 25 1.43 17.51 -8.88
CA GLY A 25 0.83 18.17 -7.73
C GLY A 25 -0.14 17.29 -6.93
N VAL A 26 -0.22 16.00 -7.25
CA VAL A 26 -1.10 15.05 -6.55
C VAL A 26 -0.30 14.36 -5.45
N MET A 27 -0.46 14.85 -4.22
CA MET A 27 0.29 14.35 -3.06
C MET A 27 -0.35 13.15 -2.37
N VAL A 28 -1.60 12.81 -2.71
CA VAL A 28 -2.33 11.63 -2.23
C VAL A 28 -2.93 10.90 -3.42
N ILE A 29 -2.66 9.61 -3.55
CA ILE A 29 -3.25 8.78 -4.60
C ILE A 29 -4.63 8.35 -4.13
N GLU A 30 -5.67 8.79 -4.83
CA GLU A 30 -7.04 8.59 -4.36
C GLU A 30 -8.02 8.15 -5.45
N ASN A 31 -9.10 7.51 -5.02
CA ASN A 31 -10.24 7.12 -5.87
C ASN A 31 -9.85 6.14 -6.99
N LYS A 32 -9.02 5.14 -6.67
CA LYS A 32 -8.53 4.14 -7.64
C LYS A 32 -8.85 2.71 -7.25
N VAL A 33 -9.05 1.87 -8.26
CA VAL A 33 -9.26 0.44 -8.14
C VAL A 33 -8.08 -0.28 -8.79
N PHE A 34 -7.49 -1.20 -8.05
CA PHE A 34 -6.39 -2.05 -8.50
C PHE A 34 -6.83 -3.50 -8.35
N GLU A 35 -6.87 -4.22 -9.47
CA GLU A 35 -7.34 -5.59 -9.55
C GLU A 35 -6.22 -6.47 -10.11
N ASP A 36 -5.88 -7.56 -9.42
CA ASP A 36 -4.83 -8.50 -9.82
C ASP A 36 -3.49 -7.80 -10.16
N CYS A 37 -3.19 -6.69 -9.48
CA CYS A 37 -1.99 -5.88 -9.73
C CYS A 37 -0.83 -6.32 -8.82
N VAL A 38 0.40 -6.04 -9.26
CA VAL A 38 1.61 -6.23 -8.44
C VAL A 38 2.20 -4.87 -8.13
N PHE A 39 2.35 -4.54 -6.85
CA PHE A 39 3.05 -3.35 -6.37
C PHE A 39 4.47 -3.71 -5.99
N GLU A 40 5.43 -3.03 -6.60
CA GLU A 40 6.85 -3.30 -6.41
C GLU A 40 7.55 -2.10 -5.78
N GLY A 41 8.36 -2.39 -4.76
CA GLY A 41 9.16 -1.41 -4.04
C GLY A 41 10.52 -1.09 -4.68
N PRO A 42 11.45 -0.53 -3.89
CA PRO A 42 11.35 -0.30 -2.44
C PRO A 42 10.39 0.85 -2.09
N GLY A 43 9.65 0.75 -0.98
CA GLY A 43 8.85 1.87 -0.50
C GLY A 43 7.95 1.55 0.69
N VAL A 44 7.33 2.58 1.26
CA VAL A 44 6.30 2.44 2.30
C VAL A 44 4.98 2.97 1.76
N MET A 45 3.94 2.14 1.79
CA MET A 45 2.56 2.56 1.53
C MET A 45 1.95 3.11 2.82
N LEU A 46 1.41 4.32 2.76
CA LEU A 46 0.63 4.92 3.85
C LEU A 46 -0.87 4.77 3.53
N ALA A 47 -1.53 3.84 4.21
CA ALA A 47 -2.97 3.63 4.10
C ALA A 47 -3.71 4.67 4.95
N LEU A 48 -4.23 5.71 4.29
CA LEU A 48 -5.15 6.68 4.88
C LEU A 48 -6.59 6.10 4.90
N GLU A 49 -7.58 6.98 5.04
CA GLU A 49 -8.98 6.62 5.18
C GLU A 49 -9.53 5.85 3.96
N ASP A 50 -10.51 4.99 4.21
CA ASP A 50 -11.35 4.31 3.20
C ASP A 50 -10.60 3.46 2.16
N ASN A 51 -9.38 3.02 2.47
CA ASN A 51 -8.72 2.00 1.66
C ASN A 51 -9.27 0.61 2.01
N HIS A 52 -9.57 -0.18 0.97
CA HIS A 52 -10.05 -1.54 1.10
C HIS A 52 -9.07 -2.52 0.46
N PHE A 53 -8.72 -3.56 1.19
CA PHE A 53 -7.83 -4.62 0.72
C PHE A 53 -8.57 -5.96 0.80
N GLU A 54 -8.76 -6.58 -0.36
CA GLU A 54 -9.47 -7.85 -0.48
C GLU A 54 -8.55 -8.89 -1.13
N ALA A 55 -8.43 -10.05 -0.48
CA ALA A 55 -7.62 -11.18 -0.96
C ALA A 55 -6.18 -10.79 -1.38
N CYS A 56 -5.59 -9.78 -0.75
CA CYS A 56 -4.26 -9.28 -1.09
C CYS A 56 -3.15 -10.09 -0.40
N ASN A 57 -2.01 -10.20 -1.09
CA ASN A 57 -0.77 -10.70 -0.52
C ASN A 57 0.15 -9.51 -0.22
N PHE A 58 0.33 -9.21 1.06
CA PHE A 58 1.15 -8.05 1.52
C PHE A 58 2.66 -8.28 1.48
N GLY A 59 3.11 -9.40 0.91
CA GLY A 59 4.50 -9.79 0.86
C GLY A 59 4.87 -10.75 2.00
N PHE A 60 6.13 -11.17 1.99
CA PHE A 60 6.69 -12.09 2.97
C PHE A 60 7.80 -11.37 3.76
N ALA A 61 7.73 -11.47 5.07
CA ALA A 61 8.82 -11.17 5.97
C ALA A 61 8.92 -12.31 6.99
N GLU A 62 10.14 -12.65 7.41
CA GLU A 62 10.36 -13.69 8.44
C GLU A 62 9.56 -13.41 9.72
N THR A 63 9.36 -12.12 10.03
CA THR A 63 8.41 -11.68 11.04
C THR A 63 7.39 -10.72 10.41
N PRO A 64 6.08 -11.02 10.47
CA PRO A 64 5.00 -10.13 10.00
C PRO A 64 5.13 -8.66 10.42
N SER A 65 5.60 -8.41 11.64
CA SER A 65 5.79 -7.06 12.20
C SER A 65 6.84 -6.25 11.44
N SER A 66 7.76 -6.89 10.72
CA SER A 66 8.78 -6.21 9.90
C SER A 66 8.19 -5.48 8.69
N LEU A 67 6.95 -5.82 8.30
CA LEU A 67 6.22 -5.08 7.26
C LEU A 67 5.54 -3.81 7.81
N ILE A 68 5.44 -3.65 9.13
CA ILE A 68 4.70 -2.56 9.78
C ILE A 68 5.65 -1.45 10.22
N TRP A 69 5.38 -0.24 9.75
CA TRP A 69 6.18 0.96 10.02
C TRP A 69 5.36 1.95 10.84
N ARG A 70 5.82 2.24 12.06
CA ARG A 70 5.22 3.26 12.92
C ARG A 70 6.14 4.49 12.98
N PRO A 71 5.61 5.71 12.75
CA PRO A 71 6.40 6.92 12.92
C PRO A 71 6.68 7.14 14.41
N ALA A 72 7.86 7.68 14.73
CA ALA A 72 8.16 8.14 16.09
C ALA A 72 7.43 9.45 16.45
N GLY A 73 6.96 10.18 15.45
CA GLY A 73 6.21 11.43 15.59
C GLY A 73 4.79 11.35 15.05
N PRO A 74 4.03 12.46 15.11
CA PRO A 74 2.61 12.48 14.74
C PRO A 74 2.36 12.42 13.21
N LYS A 75 3.43 12.44 12.40
CA LYS A 75 3.35 12.43 10.94
C LYS A 75 4.25 11.34 10.38
N VAL A 76 3.78 10.71 9.30
CA VAL A 76 4.58 9.82 8.47
C VAL A 76 5.16 10.65 7.32
N VAL A 77 6.48 10.59 7.14
CA VAL A 77 7.21 11.29 6.07
C VAL A 77 7.95 10.26 5.23
N GLY A 78 8.00 10.46 3.91
CA GLY A 78 8.69 9.56 2.98
C GLY A 78 7.89 8.32 2.55
N ALA A 79 6.61 8.24 2.93
CA ALA A 79 5.69 7.19 2.48
C ALA A 79 4.83 7.68 1.30
N VAL A 80 4.24 6.74 0.56
CA VAL A 80 3.31 7.00 -0.53
C VAL A 80 1.88 6.86 -0.03
N PRO A 81 1.14 7.97 0.14
CA PRO A 81 -0.21 7.94 0.70
C PRO A 81 -1.26 7.52 -0.33
N PHE A 82 -2.14 6.63 0.10
CA PHE A 82 -3.34 6.20 -0.63
C PHE A 82 -4.57 6.51 0.22
N ARG A 83 -5.67 6.94 -0.43
CA ARG A 83 -6.97 7.17 0.21
C ARG A 83 -8.10 6.67 -0.69
N ASN A 84 -9.17 6.11 -0.13
CA ASN A 84 -10.34 5.68 -0.89
C ASN A 84 -9.98 4.82 -2.12
N CYS A 85 -9.01 3.92 -1.96
CA CYS A 85 -8.60 3.00 -3.01
C CYS A 85 -9.07 1.58 -2.69
N ARG A 86 -9.32 0.79 -3.73
CA ARG A 86 -9.62 -0.64 -3.60
C ARG A 86 -8.48 -1.44 -4.21
N PHE A 87 -8.00 -2.42 -3.45
CA PHE A 87 -6.97 -3.36 -3.85
C PHE A 87 -7.55 -4.76 -3.77
N GLU A 88 -7.74 -5.39 -4.91
CA GLU A 88 -8.39 -6.69 -5.03
C GLU A 88 -7.38 -7.67 -5.62
N ARG A 89 -7.09 -8.75 -4.87
CA ARG A 89 -6.14 -9.80 -5.27
C ARG A 89 -4.77 -9.28 -5.70
N CYS A 90 -4.37 -8.14 -5.13
CA CYS A 90 -3.08 -7.52 -5.41
C CYS A 90 -1.96 -8.19 -4.61
N ARG A 91 -0.75 -8.12 -5.15
CA ARG A 91 0.47 -8.56 -4.45
C ARG A 91 1.40 -7.37 -4.20
N PHE A 92 2.00 -7.31 -3.03
CA PHE A 92 2.97 -6.30 -2.64
C PHE A 92 4.34 -6.94 -2.42
N ALA A 93 5.38 -6.40 -3.05
CA ALA A 93 6.75 -6.91 -2.97
C ALA A 93 7.72 -5.79 -2.60
N MET A 94 8.52 -6.00 -1.55
CA MET A 94 9.44 -4.99 -0.99
C MET A 94 8.75 -3.70 -0.55
N ILE A 95 7.51 -3.81 -0.07
CA ILE A 95 6.69 -2.71 0.43
C ILE A 95 6.47 -2.86 1.94
N GLY A 96 6.78 -1.81 2.70
CA GLY A 96 6.31 -1.64 4.07
C GLY A 96 4.97 -0.92 4.12
N PHE A 97 4.27 -1.03 5.24
CA PHE A 97 2.94 -0.45 5.44
C PHE A 97 2.92 0.42 6.69
N SER A 98 2.34 1.59 6.56
CA SER A 98 2.01 2.51 7.65
C SER A 98 0.55 2.95 7.50
N GLY A 99 -0.05 3.51 8.55
CA GLY A 99 -1.44 3.89 8.52
C GLY A 99 -2.02 4.03 9.92
N HIS A 100 -3.35 4.09 9.97
CA HIS A 100 -4.09 4.09 11.23
C HIS A 100 -3.96 2.73 11.94
N GLU A 101 -3.97 2.74 13.27
CA GLU A 101 -3.66 1.57 14.08
C GLU A 101 -4.57 0.35 13.80
N PRO A 102 -5.91 0.50 13.62
CA PRO A 102 -6.77 -0.63 13.22
C PRO A 102 -6.30 -1.36 11.95
N PHE A 103 -5.86 -0.63 10.92
CA PHE A 103 -5.31 -1.24 9.70
C PHE A 103 -4.02 -2.00 9.98
N LEU A 104 -3.10 -1.44 10.77
CA LEU A 104 -1.84 -2.10 11.12
C LEU A 104 -2.05 -3.37 11.96
N GLN A 105 -3.05 -3.37 12.84
CA GLN A 105 -3.43 -4.55 13.62
C GLN A 105 -4.00 -5.66 12.73
N ALA A 106 -4.95 -5.31 11.83
CA ALA A 106 -5.51 -6.27 10.88
C ALA A 106 -4.41 -6.88 9.98
N LEU A 107 -3.45 -6.07 9.53
CA LEU A 107 -2.31 -6.54 8.74
C LEU A 107 -1.43 -7.53 9.50
N ALA A 108 -1.16 -7.27 10.78
CA ALA A 108 -0.40 -8.17 11.64
C ALA A 108 -1.10 -9.53 11.82
N GLU A 109 -2.42 -9.52 11.99
CA GLU A 109 -3.24 -10.72 12.11
C GLU A 109 -3.26 -11.54 10.81
N ILE A 110 -3.48 -10.89 9.65
CA ILE A 110 -3.50 -11.55 8.34
C ILE A 110 -2.17 -12.28 8.07
N GLN A 111 -1.05 -11.62 8.36
CA GLN A 111 0.27 -12.19 8.14
C GLN A 111 0.58 -13.37 9.09
N SER A 112 0.09 -13.34 10.34
CA SER A 112 0.22 -14.50 11.24
C SER A 112 -0.49 -15.76 10.73
N ARG A 113 -1.56 -15.61 9.96
CA ARG A 113 -2.35 -16.71 9.37
C ARG A 113 -1.78 -17.26 8.06
N GLY A 114 -0.92 -16.50 7.38
CA GLY A 114 -0.27 -16.92 6.13
C GLY A 114 1.09 -17.60 6.33
N ALA A 115 1.54 -17.75 7.58
CA ALA A 115 2.80 -18.37 7.98
C ALA A 115 2.64 -19.82 8.52
N GLU A 116 1.40 -20.35 8.50
CA GLU A 116 1.04 -21.75 8.77
C GLU A 116 0.84 -22.52 7.47
#